data_AF-A0A508T239-F1
#
_entry.id   AF-A0A508T239-F1
#
_cell.length_a   1.000
_cell.length_b   1.000
_cell.length_c   1.000
_cell.angle_alpha   90.00
_cell.angle_beta   90.00
_cell.angle_gamma   90.00
#
_symmetry.space_group_name_H-M   'P 1'
#
loop_
_entity.id
_entity.type
_entity.pdbx_description
1 polymer ?
#
loop_
_entity_poly.entity_id
_entity_poly.type
_entity_poly.pdbx_seq_one_letter_code
_entity_poly.pdbx_strand_id
1 'polypeptide(L)'
;MHRALPWILTVVFLVGFVASFTELQRMRKRFGEVSQRTFHDHADVREFMIRAALADAAAPIVVLGDSITEMAPLPRELWRRLATRLLGPKGAFLVALTVGANDVGSATVQRDFAELIDMVKPLSTRPPVVAAVADARTNAAIGGSRNRPRRSICRS
;
A
#
# COMPACT_ATOMS: atom_id res chain seq x y z
N MET A 1 -48.49 6.13 29.44
CA MET A 1 -48.19 6.32 28.01
C MET A 1 -46.79 6.93 27.73
N HIS A 2 -46.04 7.43 28.72
CA HIS A 2 -44.72 8.06 28.51
C HIS A 2 -43.55 7.12 28.12
N ARG A 3 -43.72 5.80 28.17
CA ARG A 3 -42.64 4.84 27.82
C ARG A 3 -42.53 4.53 26.31
N ALA A 4 -43.53 4.88 25.50
CA ALA A 4 -43.55 4.55 24.07
C ALA A 4 -42.88 5.63 23.18
N LEU A 5 -42.86 6.88 23.64
CA LEU A 5 -42.24 8.02 22.94
C LEU A 5 -40.78 7.81 22.49
N PRO A 6 -39.86 7.29 23.33
CA PRO A 6 -38.46 7.13 22.91
C PRO A 6 -38.28 6.08 21.80
N TRP A 7 -39.11 5.04 21.78
CA TRP A 7 -39.06 4.00 20.75
C TRP A 7 -39.49 4.53 19.38
N ILE A 8 -40.56 5.34 19.35
CA ILE A 8 -41.05 5.96 18.12
C ILE A 8 -39.99 6.90 17.53
N LEU A 9 -39.36 7.74 18.36
CA LEU A 9 -38.29 8.63 17.90
C LEU A 9 -37.11 7.85 17.31
N THR A 10 -36.70 6.75 17.95
CA THR A 10 -35.58 5.93 17.48
C THR A 10 -35.85 5.37 16.08
N VAL A 11 -37.07 4.88 15.82
CA VAL A 11 -37.45 4.35 14.51
C VAL A 11 -37.43 5.45 13.45
N VAL A 12 -37.95 6.64 13.76
CA VAL A 12 -37.93 7.79 12.82
C VAL A 12 -36.51 8.20 12.47
N PHE A 13 -35.62 8.30 13.46
CA PHE A 13 -34.20 8.63 13.22
C PHE A 13 -33.50 7.56 12.39
N LEU A 14 -33.76 6.28 12.65
CA LEU A 14 -33.16 5.18 11.90
C LEU A 14 -33.57 5.23 10.43
N VAL A 15 -34.86 5.46 10.13
CA VAL A 15 -35.35 5.57 8.75
C VAL A 15 -34.71 6.77 8.04
N GLY A 16 -34.65 7.93 8.70
CA GLY A 16 -34.01 9.13 8.16
C GLY A 16 -32.51 8.93 7.88
N PHE A 17 -31.80 8.23 8.79
CA PHE A 17 -30.39 7.90 8.62
C PHE A 17 -30.16 6.96 7.44
N VAL A 18 -30.96 5.89 7.31
CA VAL A 18 -30.84 4.93 6.19
C VAL A 18 -31.11 5.61 4.85
N ALA A 19 -32.14 6.46 4.76
CA ALA A 19 -32.42 7.23 3.55
C ALA A 19 -31.25 8.16 3.18
N SER A 20 -30.71 8.89 4.15
CA SER A 20 -29.58 9.80 3.95
C SER A 20 -28.32 9.06 3.53
N PHE A 21 -28.03 7.93 4.18
CA PHE A 21 -26.88 7.09 3.85
C PHE A 21 -26.97 6.51 2.43
N THR A 22 -28.18 6.14 1.99
CA THR A 22 -28.43 5.62 0.65
C THR A 22 -28.16 6.67 -0.42
N GLU A 23 -28.55 7.92 -0.20
CA GLU A 23 -28.22 9.05 -1.09
C GLU A 23 -26.71 9.34 -1.12
N LEU A 24 -26.04 9.26 0.03
CA LEU A 24 -24.58 9.42 0.12
C LEU A 24 -23.83 8.34 -0.69
N GLN A 25 -24.30 7.09 -0.63
CA GLN A 25 -23.77 5.99 -1.45
C GLN A 25 -24.03 6.20 -2.95
N ARG A 26 -25.20 6.74 -3.33
CA ARG A 26 -25.51 7.10 -4.72
C ARG A 26 -24.58 8.19 -5.24
N MET A 27 -24.32 9.23 -4.44
CA MET A 27 -23.37 10.28 -4.80
C MET A 27 -21.96 9.73 -4.96
N ARG A 28 -21.49 8.88 -4.03
CA ARG A 28 -20.17 8.25 -4.12
C ARG A 28 -19.99 7.44 -5.40
N LYS A 29 -21.03 6.72 -5.86
CA LYS A 29 -21.00 6.01 -7.15
C LYS A 29 -20.83 6.97 -8.33
N ARG A 30 -21.54 8.10 -8.34
CA ARG A 30 -21.37 9.14 -9.39
C ARG A 30 -20.00 9.78 -9.37
N PHE A 31 -19.44 10.05 -8.18
CA PHE A 31 -18.07 10.57 -8.06
C PHE A 31 -17.02 9.56 -8.54
N GLY A 32 -17.24 8.26 -8.32
CA GLY A 32 -16.38 7.20 -8.87
C GLY A 32 -16.38 7.17 -10.40
N GLU A 33 -17.54 7.41 -11.02
CA GLU A 33 -17.70 7.43 -12.48
C GLU A 33 -17.11 8.70 -13.14
N VAL A 34 -17.28 9.86 -12.50
CA VAL A 34 -16.72 11.15 -12.97
C VAL A 34 -15.20 11.19 -12.79
N SER A 35 -14.68 10.60 -11.70
CA SER A 35 -13.22 10.50 -11.51
C SER A 35 -12.57 9.53 -12.51
N GLN A 36 -13.25 8.44 -12.90
CA GLN A 36 -12.67 7.47 -13.83
C GLN A 36 -12.44 7.96 -15.27
N ARG A 37 -13.17 8.98 -15.76
CA ARG A 37 -13.05 9.43 -17.17
C ARG A 37 -11.94 10.46 -17.43
N THR A 38 -11.35 11.04 -16.39
CA THR A 38 -10.31 12.08 -16.51
C THR A 38 -9.25 11.95 -15.42
N PHE A 39 -8.87 10.73 -15.05
CA PHE A 39 -7.50 10.53 -14.61
C PHE A 39 -6.61 10.65 -15.85
N HIS A 40 -6.38 11.89 -16.29
CA HIS A 40 -5.19 12.20 -17.06
C HIS A 40 -4.02 11.61 -16.28
N ASP A 41 -3.08 11.03 -17.02
CA ASP A 41 -1.90 10.40 -16.47
C ASP A 41 -1.09 11.43 -15.69
N HIS A 42 -1.43 11.61 -14.42
CA HIS A 42 -0.75 12.53 -13.50
C HIS A 42 0.49 11.85 -12.91
N ALA A 43 1.06 10.87 -13.61
CA ALA A 43 2.35 10.31 -13.26
C ALA A 43 3.37 11.42 -13.05
N ASP A 44 3.41 12.42 -13.94
CA ASP A 44 4.33 13.55 -13.87
C ASP A 44 4.10 14.44 -12.63
N VAL A 45 2.84 14.73 -12.29
CA VAL A 45 2.50 15.55 -11.11
C VAL A 45 2.81 14.78 -9.83
N ARG A 46 2.51 13.48 -9.81
CA ARG A 46 2.82 12.59 -8.69
C ARG A 46 4.32 12.47 -8.49
N GLU A 47 5.08 12.25 -9.56
CA GLU A 47 6.54 12.20 -9.53
C GLU A 47 7.12 13.53 -9.04
N PHE A 48 6.60 14.65 -9.53
CA PHE A 48 7.01 15.98 -9.07
C PHE A 48 6.77 16.16 -7.57
N MET A 49 5.57 15.83 -7.07
CA MET A 49 5.25 15.94 -5.65
C MET A 49 6.10 15.00 -4.79
N ILE A 50 6.34 13.77 -5.23
CA ILE A 50 7.22 12.83 -4.55
C ILE A 50 8.64 13.38 -4.51
N ARG A 51 9.17 13.88 -5.64
CA ARG A 51 10.52 14.44 -5.71
C ARG A 51 10.66 15.67 -4.82
N ALA A 52 9.67 16.57 -4.80
CA ALA A 52 9.67 17.73 -3.91
C ALA A 52 9.66 17.32 -2.44
N ALA A 53 8.80 16.36 -2.06
CA ALA A 53 8.77 15.85 -0.69
C ALA A 53 10.06 15.12 -0.28
N LEU A 54 10.71 14.43 -1.22
CA LEU A 54 12.02 13.80 -1.00
C LEU A 54 13.14 14.85 -0.86
N ALA A 55 13.07 15.96 -1.59
CA ALA A 55 14.05 17.04 -1.51
C ALA A 55 13.98 17.80 -0.18
N ASP A 56 12.78 17.97 0.37
CA ASP A 56 12.55 18.63 1.66
C ASP A 56 12.71 17.69 2.87
N ALA A 57 12.98 16.40 2.64
CA ALA A 57 13.12 15.43 3.72
C ALA A 57 14.40 15.70 4.53
N ALA A 58 14.24 16.18 5.76
CA ALA A 58 15.35 16.47 6.69
C ALA A 58 16.15 15.22 7.12
N ALA A 59 15.70 14.02 6.74
CA ALA A 59 16.32 12.75 7.10
C ALA A 59 16.13 11.72 5.97
N PRO A 60 17.05 10.75 5.85
CA PRO A 60 17.02 9.77 4.77
C PRO A 60 15.75 8.91 4.81
N ILE A 61 15.12 8.76 3.64
CA ILE A 61 14.01 7.84 3.39
C ILE A 61 14.58 6.61 2.71
N VAL A 62 14.32 5.44 3.29
CA VAL A 62 14.80 4.17 2.76
C VAL A 62 13.62 3.34 2.30
N VAL A 63 13.62 3.00 1.02
CA VAL A 63 12.62 2.12 0.41
C VAL A 63 13.28 0.77 0.18
N LEU A 64 12.72 -0.28 0.78
CA LEU A 64 13.18 -1.65 0.63
C LEU A 64 12.04 -2.46 0.03
N GLY A 65 12.21 -2.85 -1.23
CA GLY A 65 11.31 -3.77 -1.91
C GLY A 65 11.98 -5.11 -2.12
N ASP A 66 11.20 -6.20 -2.09
CA ASP A 66 11.65 -7.42 -2.76
C ASP A 66 11.75 -7.16 -4.27
N SER A 67 12.66 -7.86 -4.93
CA SER A 67 12.66 -7.81 -6.39
C SER A 67 11.47 -8.63 -6.88
N ILE A 68 10.59 -7.99 -7.64
CA ILE A 68 9.45 -8.61 -8.37
C ILE A 68 9.91 -9.79 -9.26
N THR A 69 11.21 -9.88 -9.56
CA THR A 69 11.78 -10.72 -10.61
C THR A 69 12.30 -12.08 -10.18
N GLU A 70 12.68 -12.29 -8.93
CA GLU A 70 13.21 -13.60 -8.50
C GLU A 70 12.71 -13.92 -7.10
N MET A 71 11.95 -15.02 -6.98
CA MET A 71 11.50 -15.65 -5.72
C MET A 71 12.69 -16.19 -4.89
N ALA A 72 13.82 -15.51 -4.92
CA ALA A 72 14.98 -15.84 -4.12
C ALA A 72 14.67 -15.39 -2.69
N PRO A 73 14.65 -16.31 -1.70
CA PRO A 73 14.52 -15.92 -0.31
C PRO A 73 15.66 -14.95 0.03
N LEU A 74 15.30 -13.73 0.41
CA LEU A 74 16.26 -12.72 0.82
C LEU A 74 17.04 -13.25 2.04
N PRO A 75 18.39 -13.36 1.97
CA PRO A 75 19.16 -13.89 3.09
C PRO A 75 18.95 -13.02 4.33
N ARG A 76 18.44 -13.61 5.42
CA ARG A 76 18.07 -12.93 6.66
C ARG A 76 19.23 -12.10 7.23
N GLU A 77 20.45 -12.61 7.09
CA GLU A 77 21.69 -11.99 7.52
C GLU A 77 22.03 -10.71 6.75
N LEU A 78 21.71 -10.65 5.45
CA LEU A 78 21.92 -9.46 4.63
C LEU A 78 21.00 -8.33 5.11
N TRP A 79 19.73 -8.68 5.36
CA TRP A 79 18.72 -7.76 5.87
C TRP A 79 19.12 -7.18 7.22
N ARG A 80 19.57 -8.03 8.14
CA ARG A 80 20.03 -7.59 9.46
C ARG A 80 21.20 -6.59 9.35
N ARG A 81 22.18 -6.88 8.51
CA ARG A 81 23.33 -5.99 8.28
C ARG A 81 22.92 -4.66 7.63
N LEU A 82 22.00 -4.69 6.67
CA LEU A 82 21.45 -3.49 6.03
C LEU A 82 20.65 -2.65 7.03
N ALA A 83 19.74 -3.27 7.79
CA ALA A 83 18.94 -2.60 8.81
C ALA A 83 19.82 -1.90 9.84
N THR A 84 20.87 -2.55 10.34
CA THR A 84 21.81 -1.92 11.29
C THR A 84 22.56 -0.73 10.68
N ARG A 85 22.92 -0.79 9.39
CA ARG A 85 23.60 0.33 8.71
C ARG A 85 22.65 1.49 8.40
N LEU A 86 21.43 1.19 7.98
CA LEU A 86 20.41 2.17 7.58
C LEU A 86 19.74 2.84 8.78
N LEU A 87 19.54 2.09 9.87
CA LEU A 87 18.94 2.53 11.12
C LEU A 87 19.99 2.88 12.19
N GLY A 88 21.24 3.09 11.77
CA GLY A 88 22.31 3.55 12.64
C GLY A 88 22.02 4.93 13.25
N PRO A 89 23.01 5.61 13.86
CA PRO A 89 22.79 6.76 14.75
C PRO A 89 22.02 7.95 14.17
N LYS A 90 21.89 8.08 12.84
CA LYS A 90 21.07 9.11 12.19
C LYS A 90 19.59 8.71 12.03
N GLY A 91 19.29 7.41 12.04
CA GLY A 91 17.95 6.82 11.88
C GLY A 91 17.33 7.09 10.51
N ALA A 92 16.78 6.07 9.86
CA ALA A 92 15.86 6.33 8.75
C ALA A 92 14.59 6.97 9.32
N PHE A 93 14.12 8.05 8.70
CA PHE A 93 12.87 8.69 9.11
C PHE A 93 11.65 7.82 8.76
N LEU A 94 11.76 7.11 7.63
CA LEU A 94 10.72 6.30 7.05
C LEU A 94 11.35 5.05 6.44
N VAL A 95 10.82 3.89 6.81
CA VAL A 95 11.15 2.61 6.19
C VAL A 95 9.92 2.14 5.44
N ALA A 96 9.91 2.31 4.12
CA ALA A 96 8.83 1.79 3.28
C ALA A 96 9.20 0.38 2.83
N LEU A 97 8.43 -0.60 3.29
CA LEU A 97 8.55 -2.00 2.91
C LEU A 97 7.51 -2.31 1.84
N THR A 98 7.94 -2.52 0.60
CA THR A 98 7.03 -2.87 -0.49
C THR A 98 7.08 -4.37 -0.74
N VAL A 99 5.97 -5.05 -0.46
CA VAL A 99 5.80 -6.47 -0.81
C VAL A 99 5.38 -6.56 -2.27
N GLY A 100 6.07 -7.40 -3.03
CA GLY A 100 5.73 -7.68 -4.40
C GLY A 100 4.29 -8.18 -4.57
N ALA A 101 3.67 -7.76 -5.66
CA ALA A 101 2.39 -8.24 -6.18
C ALA A 101 2.21 -9.78 -6.20
N ASN A 102 3.30 -10.53 -6.28
CA ASN A 102 3.29 -11.98 -6.41
C ASN A 102 3.00 -12.71 -5.10
N ASP A 103 3.11 -12.02 -3.97
CA ASP A 103 3.06 -12.63 -2.64
C ASP A 103 1.74 -12.38 -1.89
N VAL A 104 0.78 -11.75 -2.57
CA VAL A 104 -0.53 -11.44 -2.04
C VAL A 104 -1.29 -12.74 -1.74
N GLY A 105 -1.55 -12.99 -0.46
CA GLY A 105 -2.24 -14.20 0.01
C GLY A 105 -1.31 -15.33 0.42
N SER A 106 0.01 -15.16 0.31
CA SER A 106 0.97 -16.13 0.82
C SER A 106 1.09 -16.03 2.35
N ALA A 107 0.71 -17.10 3.04
CA ALA A 107 0.82 -17.19 4.51
C ALA A 107 2.27 -17.10 5.00
N THR A 108 3.24 -17.57 4.20
CA THR A 108 4.67 -17.46 4.54
C THR A 108 5.15 -16.02 4.45
N VAL A 109 4.71 -15.27 3.44
CA VAL A 109 5.11 -13.86 3.29
C VAL A 109 4.55 -13.01 4.42
N GLN A 110 3.30 -13.24 4.82
CA GLN A 110 2.73 -12.52 5.95
C GLN A 110 3.51 -12.76 7.25
N ARG A 111 4.01 -13.99 7.45
CA ARG A 111 4.88 -14.34 8.58
C ARG A 111 6.25 -13.68 8.46
N ASP A 112 6.91 -13.79 7.32
CA ASP A 112 8.24 -13.20 7.08
C ASP A 112 8.20 -11.67 7.25
N PHE A 113 7.09 -11.04 6.87
CA PHE A 113 6.90 -9.61 7.03
C PHE A 113 6.64 -9.22 8.48
N ALA A 114 5.87 -10.00 9.24
CA ALA A 114 5.73 -9.81 10.67
C ALA A 114 7.08 -9.94 11.39
N GLU A 115 7.87 -10.96 11.04
CA GLU A 115 9.24 -11.14 11.55
C GLU A 115 10.14 -9.94 11.22
N LEU A 116 10.01 -9.39 10.01
CA LEU A 116 10.77 -8.22 9.57
C LEU A 116 10.38 -6.96 10.35
N ILE A 117 9.08 -6.73 10.57
CA ILE A 117 8.58 -5.62 11.38
C ILE A 117 9.12 -5.74 12.81
N ASP A 118 9.05 -6.94 13.40
CA ASP A 118 9.54 -7.19 14.75
C ASP A 118 11.06 -7.00 14.86
N MET A 119 11.82 -7.28 13.79
CA MET A 119 13.26 -7.03 13.73
C MET A 119 13.61 -5.54 13.62
N VAL A 120 12.82 -4.77 12.86
CA VAL A 120 13.05 -3.34 12.62
C VAL A 120 12.54 -2.48 13.78
N LYS A 121 11.48 -2.89 14.45
CA LYS A 121 10.84 -2.17 15.56
C LYS A 121 11.81 -1.75 16.68
N PRO A 122 12.70 -2.61 17.22
CA PRO A 122 13.66 -2.21 18.25
C PRO A 122 14.79 -1.31 17.72
N LEU A 123 15.02 -1.28 16.41
CA LEU A 123 16.07 -0.47 15.78
C LEU A 123 15.60 0.95 15.44
N SER A 124 14.27 1.18 15.42
CA SER A 124 13.69 2.47 15.10
C SER A 124 13.31 3.24 16.36
N THR A 125 13.77 4.48 16.47
CA THR A 125 13.35 5.42 17.53
C THR A 125 11.97 6.05 17.26
N ARG A 126 11.41 5.81 16.07
CA ARG A 126 10.10 6.32 15.62
C ARG A 126 9.21 5.16 15.14
N PRO A 127 7.87 5.28 15.22
CA PRO A 127 6.98 4.23 14.75
C PRO A 127 7.24 3.95 13.25
N PRO A 128 7.61 2.73 12.85
CA PRO A 128 7.78 2.42 11.43
C PRO A 128 6.43 2.49 10.72
N VAL A 129 6.36 3.20 9.60
CA VAL A 129 5.18 3.23 8.74
C VAL A 129 5.34 2.16 7.68
N VAL A 130 4.58 1.09 7.81
CA VAL A 130 4.62 -0.04 6.90
C VAL A 130 3.43 0.02 5.97
N ALA A 131 3.68 0.17 4.67
CA ALA A 131 2.65 0.21 3.63
C ALA A 131 2.87 -0.93 2.65
N ALA A 132 2.09 -2.00 2.79
CA ALA A 132 2.01 -3.05 1.77
C ALA A 132 0.97 -2.62 0.73
N VAL A 133 1.40 -2.38 -0.51
CA VAL A 133 0.50 -2.03 -1.61
C VAL A 133 0.41 -3.22 -2.55
N ALA A 134 -0.69 -3.96 -2.42
CA ALA A 134 -1.09 -5.00 -3.36
C ALA A 134 -2.17 -4.43 -4.28
N ASP A 135 -1.84 -4.09 -5.53
CA ASP A 135 -2.82 -3.64 -6.51
C ASP A 135 -3.13 -4.76 -7.52
N ALA A 136 -4.33 -5.34 -7.40
CA ALA A 136 -4.81 -6.39 -8.30
C ALA A 136 -4.76 -5.96 -9.79
N ARG A 137 -4.89 -4.66 -10.09
CA ARG A 137 -4.82 -4.13 -11.46
C ARG A 137 -3.39 -4.15 -12.00
N THR A 138 -2.42 -3.74 -11.20
CA THR A 138 -0.98 -3.88 -11.49
C THR A 138 -0.61 -5.36 -11.68
N ASN A 139 -1.16 -6.25 -10.86
CA ASN A 139 -0.95 -7.70 -10.98
C ASN A 139 -1.47 -8.25 -12.32
N ALA A 140 -2.67 -7.83 -12.74
CA ALA A 140 -3.24 -8.23 -14.02
C ALA A 140 -2.40 -7.75 -15.21
N ALA A 141 -1.86 -6.53 -15.15
CA ALA A 141 -0.99 -5.99 -16.19
C ALA A 141 0.34 -6.76 -16.31
N ILE A 142 0.95 -7.14 -15.18
CA ILE A 142 2.19 -7.94 -15.15
C ILE A 142 1.92 -9.36 -15.65
N GLY A 143 0.84 -10.00 -15.19
CA GLY A 143 0.44 -11.33 -15.64
C GLY A 143 0.18 -11.40 -17.15
N GLY A 144 -0.44 -10.37 -17.72
CA GLY A 144 -0.66 -10.25 -19.17
C GLY A 144 0.64 -10.13 -19.98
N SER A 145 1.71 -9.55 -19.41
CA SER A 145 3.01 -9.41 -20.07
C SER A 145 3.83 -10.71 -20.10
N ARG A 146 3.65 -11.61 -19.11
CA ARG A 146 4.34 -12.91 -19.02
C ARG A 146 3.92 -13.89 -20.13
N ASN A 147 2.74 -13.73 -20.70
CA ASN A 147 2.24 -14.59 -21.78
C ASN A 147 2.71 -14.18 -23.19
N ARG A 148 3.57 -13.16 -23.33
CA ARG A 148 4.19 -12.90 -24.63
C ARG A 148 5.28 -13.94 -24.88
N PRO A 149 5.22 -14.71 -25.99
CA PRO A 149 6.26 -15.67 -26.33
C PRO A 149 7.59 -14.93 -26.36
N ARG A 150 8.55 -15.36 -25.53
CA ARG A 150 9.91 -14.86 -25.55
C ARG A 150 10.44 -15.09 -26.96
N ARG A 151 10.52 -14.03 -27.77
CA ARG A 151 11.24 -14.09 -29.04
C ARG A 151 12.67 -14.46 -28.69
N SER A 152 13.05 -15.70 -28.97
CA SER A 152 14.42 -16.16 -28.91
C SER A 152 15.22 -15.32 -29.88
N ILE A 153 15.95 -14.34 -29.35
CA ILE A 153 16.96 -13.61 -30.11
C ILE A 153 18.14 -14.57 -30.22
N CYS A 154 18.06 -15.50 -31.18
CA CYS A 154 19.24 -16.16 -31.70
C CYS A 154 19.98 -15.12 -32.55
N ARG A 155 21.08 -14.59 -32.03
CA ARG A 155 22.07 -13.87 -32.83
C ARG A 155 22.88 -14.93 -33.58
N SER A 156 22.83 -14.85 -34.91
CA SER A 156 23.78 -15.50 -35.82
C SER A 156 25.11 -14.75 -35.83
#